data_AF-A0A4Q3F830-F1
#
_entry.id   AF-A0A4Q3F830-F1
#
_cell.length_a   1.000
_cell.length_b   1.000
_cell.length_c   1.000
_cell.angle_alpha   90.00
_cell.angle_beta   90.00
_cell.angle_gamma   90.00
#
_symmetry.space_group_name_H-M   'P 1'
#
loop_
_entity.id
_entity.type
_entity.pdbx_description
1 polymer ?
#
loop_
_entity_poly.entity_id
_entity_poly.type
_entity_poly.pdbx_seq_one_letter_code
_entity_poly.pdbx_strand_id
1 'polypeptide(L)'
;YHIPSVTAVDISVGLVERLKTAFPGVVTGVKDSSCDYPTTEAFLKAHGELAILVGDERLLGRAVRAGAQGSICGAANLVPHLLRPIVYEGAEDATVNALVDEICSYPVLPAVKALVGHLHGDAGYGPMRAPLVALDEGQRKALFAAFDRITRAKAA
;
A
#
# COMPACT_ATOMS: atom_id res chain seq x y z
N TYR A 1 -0.05 -11.15 -8.60
CA TYR A 1 -0.03 -9.76 -8.10
C TYR A 1 -0.85 -8.93 -9.06
N HIS A 2 -1.99 -8.41 -8.60
CA HIS A 2 -2.89 -7.56 -9.37
C HIS A 2 -2.55 -6.08 -9.12
N ILE A 3 -1.94 -5.41 -10.09
CA ILE A 3 -1.55 -3.98 -10.00
C ILE A 3 -1.70 -3.30 -11.39
N PRO A 4 -2.94 -3.21 -11.90
CA PRO A 4 -3.20 -2.77 -13.28
C PRO A 4 -2.70 -1.36 -13.58
N SER A 5 -2.61 -0.48 -12.58
CA SER A 5 -2.02 0.86 -12.71
C SER A 5 -0.55 0.87 -13.14
N VAL A 6 0.17 -0.25 -12.95
CA VAL A 6 1.57 -0.43 -13.36
C VAL A 6 1.69 -1.40 -14.52
N THR A 7 0.99 -2.53 -14.46
CA THR A 7 1.13 -3.60 -15.47
C THR A 7 0.28 -3.36 -16.71
N ALA A 8 -0.74 -2.50 -16.63
CA ALA A 8 -1.84 -2.43 -17.60
C ALA A 8 -2.53 -3.79 -17.84
N VAL A 9 -2.45 -4.71 -16.86
CA VAL A 9 -3.04 -6.06 -16.92
C VAL A 9 -3.86 -6.31 -15.67
N ASP A 10 -5.17 -6.45 -15.87
CA ASP A 10 -6.09 -6.90 -14.84
C ASP A 10 -6.00 -8.41 -14.62
N ILE A 11 -6.21 -8.81 -13.36
CA ILE A 11 -6.35 -10.21 -12.96
C ILE A 11 -7.79 -10.34 -12.50
N SER A 12 -8.63 -11.02 -13.28
CA SER A 12 -10.04 -11.19 -12.90
C SER A 12 -10.21 -12.27 -11.83
N VAL A 13 -11.33 -12.19 -11.10
CA VAL A 13 -11.77 -13.25 -10.18
C VAL A 13 -11.78 -14.62 -10.88
N GLY A 14 -12.37 -14.71 -12.09
CA GLY A 14 -12.40 -15.96 -12.85
C GLY A 14 -11.01 -16.50 -13.25
N LEU A 15 -10.01 -15.63 -13.44
CA LEU A 15 -8.63 -16.08 -13.66
C LEU A 15 -8.03 -16.67 -12.39
N VAL A 16 -8.25 -16.06 -11.23
CA VAL A 16 -7.78 -16.58 -9.93
C VAL A 16 -8.39 -17.96 -9.64
N GLU A 17 -9.69 -18.15 -9.91
CA GLU A 17 -10.36 -19.46 -9.78
C GLU A 17 -9.67 -20.56 -10.61
N ARG A 18 -9.36 -20.26 -11.87
CA ARG A 18 -8.67 -21.20 -12.76
C ARG A 18 -7.27 -21.53 -12.25
N LEU A 19 -6.54 -20.52 -11.76
CA LEU A 19 -5.18 -20.67 -11.25
C LEU A 19 -5.14 -21.49 -9.96
N LYS A 20 -5.99 -21.19 -8.97
CA LYS A 20 -6.01 -21.94 -7.70
C LYS A 20 -6.44 -23.39 -7.90
N THR A 21 -7.35 -23.65 -8.86
CA THR A 21 -7.80 -25.00 -9.22
C THR A 21 -6.71 -25.81 -9.90
N ALA A 22 -5.99 -25.22 -10.85
CA ALA A 22 -4.92 -25.91 -11.58
C ALA A 22 -3.65 -26.11 -10.75
N PHE A 23 -3.39 -25.23 -9.78
CA PHE A 23 -2.14 -25.19 -9.02
C PHE A 23 -2.39 -25.11 -7.50
N PRO A 24 -3.07 -26.11 -6.90
CA PRO A 24 -3.37 -26.10 -5.48
C PRO A 24 -2.09 -26.08 -4.64
N GLY A 25 -2.05 -25.23 -3.63
CA GLY A 25 -0.87 -25.04 -2.76
C GLY A 25 0.28 -24.22 -3.37
N VAL A 26 0.24 -23.95 -4.68
CA VAL A 26 1.21 -23.07 -5.35
C VAL A 26 0.65 -21.65 -5.45
N VAL A 27 -0.59 -21.50 -5.89
CA VAL A 27 -1.30 -20.22 -5.90
C VAL A 27 -2.08 -20.10 -4.59
N THR A 28 -1.49 -19.39 -3.63
CA THR A 28 -2.00 -19.30 -2.25
C THR A 28 -2.62 -17.95 -1.91
N GLY A 29 -2.61 -16.99 -2.81
CA GLY A 29 -3.03 -15.63 -2.51
C GLY A 29 -3.09 -14.69 -3.70
N VAL A 30 -3.71 -13.55 -3.46
CA VAL A 30 -3.76 -12.41 -4.38
C VAL A 30 -3.33 -11.18 -3.60
N LYS A 31 -2.26 -10.53 -4.04
CA LYS A 31 -2.02 -9.13 -3.69
C LYS A 31 -2.80 -8.25 -4.66
N ASP A 32 -3.85 -7.60 -4.17
CA ASP A 32 -4.67 -6.66 -4.92
C ASP A 32 -4.19 -5.23 -4.64
N SER A 33 -3.70 -4.54 -5.65
CA SER A 33 -3.27 -3.13 -5.61
C SER A 33 -3.97 -2.34 -6.73
N SER A 34 -5.21 -2.73 -7.04
CA SER A 34 -6.13 -1.97 -7.89
C SER A 34 -6.56 -0.63 -7.27
N CYS A 35 -6.47 -0.50 -5.94
CA CYS A 35 -7.02 0.62 -5.16
C CYS A 35 -8.53 0.80 -5.34
N ASP A 36 -9.24 -0.31 -5.61
CA ASP A 36 -10.68 -0.34 -5.81
C ASP A 36 -11.33 -1.35 -4.85
N TYR A 37 -12.11 -0.85 -3.88
CA TYR A 37 -12.72 -1.72 -2.88
C TYR A 37 -13.70 -2.75 -3.46
N PRO A 38 -14.60 -2.41 -4.42
CA PRO A 38 -15.41 -3.41 -5.12
C PRO A 38 -14.61 -4.60 -5.67
N THR A 39 -13.45 -4.34 -6.28
CA THR A 39 -12.53 -5.39 -6.76
C THR A 39 -12.00 -6.24 -5.60
N THR A 40 -11.49 -5.61 -4.54
CA THR A 40 -11.04 -6.33 -3.34
C THR A 40 -12.15 -7.19 -2.73
N GLU A 41 -13.37 -6.65 -2.62
CA GLU A 41 -14.53 -7.34 -2.07
C GLU A 41 -14.93 -8.54 -2.94
N ALA A 42 -14.84 -8.41 -4.26
CA ALA A 42 -15.11 -9.52 -5.18
C ALA A 42 -14.11 -10.68 -4.98
N PHE A 43 -12.82 -10.38 -4.78
CA PHE A 43 -11.83 -11.41 -4.43
C PHE A 43 -12.11 -12.05 -3.08
N LEU A 44 -12.43 -11.27 -2.05
CA LEU A 44 -12.74 -11.81 -0.72
C LEU A 44 -13.96 -12.72 -0.75
N LYS A 45 -15.03 -12.33 -1.47
CA LYS A 45 -16.25 -13.13 -1.60
C LYS A 45 -16.01 -14.44 -2.35
N ALA A 46 -15.22 -14.41 -3.42
CA ALA A 46 -15.03 -15.58 -4.28
C ALA A 46 -13.90 -16.52 -3.81
N HIS A 47 -12.87 -15.96 -3.16
CA HIS A 47 -11.59 -16.63 -2.89
C HIS A 47 -11.04 -16.32 -1.49
N GLY A 48 -11.92 -16.10 -0.50
CA GLY A 48 -11.53 -15.78 0.89
C GLY A 48 -10.71 -16.89 1.58
N GLU A 49 -10.68 -18.10 1.03
CA GLU A 49 -9.78 -19.18 1.46
C GLU A 49 -8.31 -18.93 1.07
N LEU A 50 -8.04 -18.04 0.10
CA LEU A 50 -6.69 -17.61 -0.27
C LEU A 50 -6.26 -16.41 0.59
N ALA A 51 -4.96 -16.16 0.64
CA ALA A 51 -4.42 -14.94 1.22
C ALA A 51 -4.72 -13.73 0.32
N ILE A 52 -5.84 -13.05 0.57
CA ILE A 52 -6.16 -11.77 -0.08
C ILE A 52 -5.44 -10.65 0.68
N LEU A 53 -4.52 -9.97 0.01
CA LEU A 53 -3.71 -8.88 0.55
C LEU A 53 -4.06 -7.57 -0.18
N VAL A 54 -4.20 -6.46 0.55
CA VAL A 54 -4.71 -5.19 -0.02
C VAL A 54 -3.63 -4.13 -0.08
N GLY A 55 -3.45 -3.53 -1.26
CA GLY A 55 -2.43 -2.53 -1.60
C GLY A 55 -2.69 -1.18 -0.99
N ASP A 56 -3.92 -0.70 -1.12
CA ASP A 56 -4.35 0.61 -0.64
C ASP A 56 -4.61 0.56 0.87
N GLU A 57 -3.74 1.18 1.65
CA GLU A 57 -3.84 1.19 3.10
C GLU A 57 -5.11 1.89 3.61
N ARG A 58 -5.72 2.76 2.80
CA ARG A 58 -7.01 3.43 3.11
C ARG A 58 -8.19 2.46 3.13
N LEU A 59 -8.06 1.33 2.43
CA LEU A 59 -9.09 0.29 2.32
C LEU A 59 -8.81 -0.89 3.25
N LEU A 60 -7.61 -0.96 3.83
CA LEU A 60 -7.08 -2.15 4.49
C LEU A 60 -7.88 -2.52 5.74
N GLY A 61 -8.25 -1.54 6.59
CA GLY A 61 -9.03 -1.81 7.80
C GLY A 61 -10.36 -2.49 7.48
N ARG A 62 -11.10 -1.91 6.53
CA ARG A 62 -12.35 -2.48 6.00
C ARG A 62 -12.15 -3.87 5.41
N ALA A 63 -11.09 -4.08 4.63
CA ALA A 63 -10.82 -5.37 4.01
C ALA A 63 -10.44 -6.46 5.03
N VAL A 64 -9.65 -6.13 6.05
CA VAL A 64 -9.29 -7.05 7.14
C VAL A 64 -10.55 -7.49 7.90
N ARG A 65 -11.45 -6.56 8.22
CA ARG A 65 -12.76 -6.91 8.83
C ARG A 65 -13.61 -7.81 7.92
N ALA A 66 -13.39 -7.78 6.61
CA ALA A 66 -14.03 -8.64 5.62
C ALA A 66 -13.26 -9.94 5.32
N GLY A 67 -12.16 -10.23 6.03
CA GLY A 67 -11.40 -11.48 5.92
C GLY A 67 -10.07 -11.38 5.15
N ALA A 68 -9.62 -10.19 4.75
CA ALA A 68 -8.29 -10.02 4.15
C ALA A 68 -7.18 -10.39 5.15
N GLN A 69 -6.11 -11.02 4.66
CA GLN A 69 -5.00 -11.49 5.50
C GLN A 69 -3.91 -10.43 5.75
N GLY A 70 -4.12 -9.20 5.27
CA GLY A 70 -3.25 -8.06 5.55
C GLY A 70 -2.74 -7.36 4.29
N SER A 71 -1.48 -6.93 4.32
CA SER A 71 -0.87 -6.13 3.26
C SER A 71 0.63 -6.38 3.09
N ILE A 72 1.11 -6.09 1.88
CA ILE A 72 2.50 -5.79 1.53
C ILE A 72 2.45 -4.33 1.07
N CYS A 73 2.86 -3.39 1.93
CA CYS A 73 2.58 -1.97 1.78
C CYS A 73 3.85 -1.11 1.82
N GLY A 74 3.85 -0.03 1.05
CA GLY A 74 4.95 0.93 1.03
C GLY A 74 5.02 1.73 2.31
N ALA A 75 3.86 2.12 2.87
CA ALA A 75 3.76 2.92 4.09
C ALA A 75 4.37 2.23 5.33
N ALA A 76 4.54 0.91 5.32
CA ALA A 76 5.22 0.17 6.39
C ALA A 76 6.70 0.53 6.54
N ASN A 77 7.35 1.10 5.51
CA ASN A 77 8.70 1.64 5.62
C ASN A 77 8.75 2.93 6.46
N LEU A 78 7.60 3.59 6.65
CA LEU A 78 7.51 4.93 7.26
C LEU A 78 6.85 4.87 8.65
N VAL A 79 5.70 4.19 8.73
CA VAL A 79 4.82 4.18 9.91
C VAL A 79 4.31 2.77 10.23
N PRO A 80 5.19 1.76 10.38
CA PRO A 80 4.75 0.37 10.62
C PRO A 80 3.91 0.23 11.89
N HIS A 81 4.17 1.06 12.90
CA HIS A 81 3.41 1.10 14.15
C HIS A 81 1.95 1.55 13.95
N LEU A 82 1.67 2.42 12.97
CA LEU A 82 0.30 2.84 12.63
C LEU A 82 -0.44 1.79 11.81
N LEU A 83 0.27 1.01 10.98
CA LEU A 83 -0.34 -0.05 10.20
C LEU A 83 -0.68 -1.29 11.02
N ARG A 84 -0.01 -1.51 12.15
CA ARG A 84 -0.21 -2.70 12.98
C ARG A 84 -1.68 -2.88 13.42
N PRO A 85 -2.35 -1.90 14.06
CA PRO A 85 -3.76 -2.05 14.43
C PRO A 85 -4.67 -2.24 13.20
N ILE A 86 -4.36 -1.60 12.08
CA ILE A 86 -5.14 -1.77 10.84
C ILE A 86 -5.05 -3.23 10.36
N VAL A 87 -3.86 -3.82 10.35
CA VAL A 87 -3.61 -5.19 9.87
C VAL A 87 -4.18 -6.26 10.81
N TYR A 88 -4.01 -6.10 12.13
CA TYR A 88 -4.37 -7.15 13.10
C TYR A 88 -5.77 -7.00 13.68
N GLU A 89 -6.30 -5.78 13.74
CA GLU A 89 -7.58 -5.48 14.38
C GLU A 89 -8.60 -4.95 13.37
N GLY A 90 -8.20 -4.70 12.12
CA GLY A 90 -9.04 -4.04 11.15
C GLY A 90 -9.41 -2.63 11.59
N ALA A 91 -8.53 -1.91 12.29
CA ALA A 91 -8.76 -0.52 12.67
C ALA A 91 -8.77 0.41 11.44
N GLU A 92 -9.39 1.59 11.59
CA GLU A 92 -9.27 2.69 10.63
C GLU A 92 -8.32 3.75 11.19
N ASP A 93 -7.52 4.41 10.34
CA ASP A 93 -6.57 5.43 10.79
C ASP A 93 -6.52 6.61 9.81
N ALA A 94 -7.13 7.73 10.20
CA ALA A 94 -7.16 8.94 9.38
C ALA A 94 -5.76 9.51 9.10
N THR A 95 -4.78 9.26 9.99
CA THR A 95 -3.39 9.68 9.76
C THR A 95 -2.77 8.87 8.64
N VAL A 96 -3.00 7.55 8.60
CA VAL A 96 -2.53 6.71 7.48
C VAL A 96 -3.20 7.14 6.18
N ASN A 97 -4.50 7.44 6.21
CA ASN A 97 -5.20 7.89 5.01
C ASN A 97 -4.61 9.20 4.45
N ALA A 98 -4.40 10.19 5.32
CA ALA A 98 -3.79 11.46 4.92
C ALA A 98 -2.35 11.28 4.40
N LEU A 99 -1.56 10.37 4.98
CA LEU A 99 -0.22 10.06 4.50
C LEU A 99 -0.24 9.40 3.12
N VAL A 100 -1.13 8.44 2.90
CA VAL A 100 -1.28 7.78 1.59
C VAL A 100 -1.71 8.78 0.52
N ASP A 101 -2.67 9.66 0.83
CA ASP A 101 -3.11 10.71 -0.08
C ASP A 101 -1.97 11.67 -0.44
N GLU A 102 -1.18 12.11 0.55
CA GLU A 102 -0.01 12.96 0.33
C GLU A 102 1.03 12.24 -0.55
N ILE A 103 1.37 10.97 -0.24
CA ILE A 103 2.33 10.18 -1.02
C ILE A 103 1.86 10.01 -2.47
N CYS A 104 0.56 9.75 -2.69
CA CYS A 104 -0.02 9.55 -4.02
C CYS A 104 -0.11 10.84 -4.85
N SER A 105 0.09 12.02 -4.24
CA SER A 105 0.20 13.28 -4.99
C SER A 105 1.56 13.44 -5.69
N TYR A 106 2.50 12.52 -5.45
CA TYR A 106 3.82 12.42 -6.10
C TYR A 106 3.99 11.05 -6.77
N PRO A 107 5.06 10.85 -7.57
CA PRO A 107 5.52 9.51 -7.91
C PRO A 107 5.79 8.69 -6.62
N VAL A 108 4.99 7.65 -6.40
CA VAL A 108 4.93 6.90 -5.12
C VAL A 108 6.29 6.38 -4.66
N LEU A 109 7.05 5.72 -5.55
CA LEU A 109 8.36 5.16 -5.19
C LEU A 109 9.38 6.26 -4.78
N PRO A 110 9.58 7.32 -5.57
CA PRO A 110 10.39 8.47 -5.16
C PRO A 110 9.94 9.10 -3.83
N ALA A 111 8.63 9.27 -3.60
CA ALA A 111 8.10 9.86 -2.38
C ALA A 111 8.39 8.99 -1.15
N VAL A 112 8.09 7.68 -1.21
CA VAL A 112 8.37 6.75 -0.12
C VAL A 112 9.87 6.72 0.19
N LYS A 113 10.74 6.61 -0.81
CA LYS A 113 12.20 6.61 -0.57
C LYS A 113 12.70 7.93 0.02
N ALA A 114 12.21 9.07 -0.47
CA ALA A 114 12.57 10.36 0.10
C ALA A 114 12.18 10.45 1.57
N LEU A 115 10.99 9.98 1.94
CA LEU A 115 10.52 9.96 3.32
C LEU A 115 11.31 8.99 4.22
N VAL A 116 11.71 7.82 3.71
CA VAL A 116 12.62 6.92 4.45
C VAL A 116 13.95 7.64 4.75
N GLY A 117 14.53 8.31 3.75
CA GLY A 117 15.75 9.10 3.95
C GLY A 117 15.56 10.22 4.98
N HIS A 118 14.43 10.94 4.93
CA HIS A 118 14.08 11.96 5.93
C HIS A 118 13.98 11.40 7.35
N LEU A 119 13.26 10.29 7.54
CA LEU A 119 13.07 9.63 8.83
C LEU A 119 14.37 9.15 9.48
N HIS A 120 15.32 8.71 8.66
CA HIS A 120 16.60 8.18 9.14
C HIS A 120 17.76 9.17 9.06
N GLY A 121 17.53 10.40 8.57
CA GLY A 121 18.59 11.37 8.31
C GLY A 121 19.60 10.91 7.24
N ASP A 122 19.18 10.04 6.32
CA ASP A 122 20.01 9.46 5.28
C ASP A 122 19.71 10.07 3.91
N ALA A 123 20.50 11.09 3.53
CA ALA A 123 20.42 11.71 2.21
C ALA A 123 20.78 10.75 1.07
N GLY A 124 21.49 9.66 1.36
CA GLY A 124 21.89 8.63 0.40
C GLY A 124 20.76 7.67 0.01
N TYR A 125 19.61 7.71 0.68
CA TYR A 125 18.47 6.83 0.38
C TYR A 125 17.62 7.33 -0.81
N GLY A 126 17.63 8.64 -1.08
CA GLY A 126 16.81 9.30 -2.12
C GLY A 126 17.11 8.98 -3.60
N PRO A 127 18.34 8.62 -4.03
CA PRO A 127 18.64 8.31 -5.43
C PRO A 127 17.74 7.21 -6.02
N MET A 128 17.35 7.39 -7.28
CA MET A 128 16.54 6.45 -8.05
C MET A 128 17.35 5.86 -9.19
N ARG A 129 17.07 4.58 -9.52
CA ARG A 129 17.59 3.98 -10.76
C ARG A 129 16.68 4.40 -11.91
N ALA A 130 17.28 4.84 -13.02
CA ALA A 130 16.54 5.12 -14.25
C ALA A 130 15.67 3.91 -14.66
N PRO A 131 14.45 4.12 -15.19
CA PRO A 131 13.89 5.40 -15.65
C PRO A 131 13.25 6.25 -14.55
N LEU A 132 13.25 5.81 -13.29
CA LEU A 132 12.68 6.59 -12.19
C LEU A 132 13.60 7.78 -11.87
N VAL A 133 12.97 8.92 -11.58
CA VAL A 133 13.65 10.16 -11.22
C VAL A 133 13.33 10.47 -9.75
N ALA A 134 14.35 10.89 -9.00
CA ALA A 134 14.14 11.34 -7.63
C ALA A 134 13.32 12.64 -7.61
N LEU A 135 12.56 12.87 -6.53
CA LEU A 135 11.90 14.16 -6.32
C LEU A 135 12.93 15.28 -6.28
N ASP A 136 12.58 16.46 -6.80
CA ASP A 136 13.43 17.64 -6.69
C ASP A 136 13.47 18.19 -5.26
N GLU A 137 14.33 19.19 -5.01
CA GLU A 137 14.48 19.75 -3.66
C GLU A 137 13.19 20.42 -3.14
N GLY A 138 12.43 21.09 -4.00
CA GLY A 138 11.17 21.74 -3.61
C GLY A 138 10.11 20.72 -3.25
N GLN A 139 9.95 19.68 -4.07
CA GLN A 139 9.04 18.56 -3.82
C GLN A 139 9.39 17.85 -2.52
N ARG A 140 10.67 17.56 -2.26
CA ARG A 140 11.10 16.93 -1.00
C ARG A 140 10.75 17.80 0.21
N LYS A 141 11.06 19.10 0.17
CA LYS A 141 10.74 20.02 1.28
C LYS A 141 9.24 20.06 1.57
N ALA A 142 8.41 20.14 0.53
CA ALA A 142 6.96 20.12 0.67
C ALA A 142 6.45 18.80 1.28
N LEU A 143 6.90 17.67 0.73
CA LEU A 143 6.54 16.33 1.20
C LEU A 143 6.94 16.11 2.67
N PHE A 144 8.14 16.52 3.06
CA PHE A 144 8.62 16.34 4.44
C PHE A 144 7.84 17.20 5.42
N ALA A 145 7.56 18.46 5.07
CA ALA A 145 6.73 19.34 5.89
C ALA A 145 5.30 18.79 6.05
N ALA A 146 4.73 18.22 4.98
CA ALA A 146 3.41 17.59 5.03
C ALA A 146 3.42 16.33 5.93
N PHE A 147 4.39 15.44 5.73
CA PHE A 147 4.56 14.22 6.54
C PHE A 147 4.71 14.55 8.03
N ASP A 148 5.59 15.48 8.36
CA ASP A 148 5.83 15.91 9.74
C ASP A 148 4.58 16.51 10.38
N ARG A 149 3.80 17.30 9.63
CA ARG A 149 2.56 17.91 10.12
C ARG A 149 1.50 16.83 10.39
N ILE A 150 1.32 15.89 9.44
CA ILE A 150 0.34 14.81 9.55
C ILE A 150 0.66 13.90 10.74
N THR A 151 1.93 13.54 10.93
CA THR A 151 2.35 12.63 12.00
C THR A 151 2.40 13.29 13.38
N ARG A 152 2.81 14.57 13.48
CA ARG A 152 2.78 15.32 14.76
C ARG A 152 1.39 15.51 15.32
N ALA A 153 0.38 15.72 14.47
CA ALA A 153 -1.01 15.89 14.89
C ALA A 153 -1.59 14.69 15.66
N LYS A 154 -0.98 13.50 15.54
CA LYS A 154 -1.36 12.29 16.27
C LYS A 154 -0.58 12.07 17.58
N ALA A 155 0.58 12.71 17.71
CA ALA A 155 1.42 12.62 18.91
C ALA A 155 1.01 13.62 20.00
N ALA A 156 0.18 14.62 19.65
CA ALA A 156 -0.40 15.60 20.55
C ALA A 156 -1.78 15.14 21.04
#